data_AF-A0A957TL58-F1
#
_entry.id   AF-A0A957TL58-F1
#
_cell.length_a   1.000
_cell.length_b   1.000
_cell.length_c   1.000
_cell.angle_alpha   90.00
_cell.angle_beta   90.00
_cell.angle_gamma   90.00
#
_symmetry.space_group_name_H-M   'P 1'
#
loop_
_entity.id
_entity.type
_entity.pdbx_description
1 polymer ?
#
loop_
_entity_poly.entity_id
_entity_poly.type
_entity_poly.pdbx_seq_one_letter_code
_entity_poly.pdbx_strand_id
1 'polypeptide(L)'
;MGGMVLAIDIASVVPMELFAAESDRQARDVASHYRPMPGYDRSLLPGAIEEEIREKHQGEGIRYGEMEQGNLRAASERLDVPLPWD
;
A
#
# COMPACT_ATOMS: atom_id res chain seq x y z
N MET A 1 -17.80 16.43 1.57
CA MET A 1 -16.77 15.94 2.51
C MET A 1 -15.50 16.73 2.26
N GLY A 2 -14.96 17.38 3.29
CA GLY A 2 -13.67 18.09 3.20
C GLY A 2 -12.55 17.19 3.73
N GLY A 3 -11.35 17.35 3.20
CA GLY A 3 -10.14 16.69 3.71
C GLY A 3 -9.14 17.74 4.18
N MET A 4 -8.31 17.39 5.16
CA MET A 4 -7.15 18.18 5.58
C MET A 4 -5.88 17.48 5.09
N VAL A 5 -4.95 18.27 4.55
CA VAL A 5 -3.61 17.81 4.19
C VAL A 5 -2.60 18.58 5.03
N LEU A 6 -1.69 17.85 5.69
CA LEU A 6 -0.56 18.40 6.41
C LEU A 6 0.71 17.80 5.81
N ALA A 7 1.66 18.66 5.45
CA ALA A 7 3.00 18.27 5.04
C ALA A 7 4.02 18.83 6.04
N ILE A 8 4.99 18.01 6.43
CA ILE A 8 6.07 18.39 7.33
C ILE A 8 7.38 18.27 6.57
N ASP A 9 8.14 19.36 6.52
CA ASP A 9 9.49 19.35 5.99
C ASP A 9 10.48 18.81 7.04
N ILE A 10 10.78 17.52 6.95
CA ILE A 10 11.70 16.84 7.87
C ILE A 10 13.13 17.40 7.75
N ALA A 11 13.55 17.80 6.55
CA ALA A 11 14.89 18.30 6.28
C ALA A 11 15.18 19.62 7.02
N SER A 12 14.13 20.36 7.40
CA SER A 12 14.26 21.57 8.22
C SER A 12 14.71 21.31 9.66
N VAL A 13 14.62 20.07 10.14
CA VAL A 13 14.92 19.69 11.54
C VAL A 13 16.09 18.71 11.64
N VAL A 14 16.18 17.74 10.72
CA VAL A 14 17.22 16.70 10.74
C VAL A 14 17.73 16.38 9.32
N PRO A 15 18.99 15.93 9.16
CA PRO A 15 19.47 15.40 7.89
C PRO A 15 18.60 14.22 7.42
N MET A 16 18.25 14.21 6.13
CA MET A 16 17.34 13.19 5.58
C MET A 16 17.94 11.78 5.64
N GLU A 17 19.26 11.66 5.51
CA GLU A 17 19.97 10.38 5.58
C GLU A 17 19.87 9.77 6.98
N LEU A 18 19.95 10.61 8.01
CA LEU A 18 19.79 10.18 9.40
C LEU A 18 18.35 9.73 9.65
N PHE A 19 17.38 10.52 9.21
CA PHE A 19 15.96 10.17 9.37
C PHE A 19 15.61 8.85 8.66
N ALA A 20 16.10 8.66 7.44
CA ALA A 20 15.92 7.43 6.68
C ALA A 20 16.55 6.23 7.40
N ALA A 21 17.80 6.35 7.85
CA ALA A 21 18.50 5.29 8.55
C ALA A 21 17.78 4.87 9.85
N GLU A 22 17.27 5.83 10.61
CA GLU A 22 16.51 5.55 11.84
C GLU A 22 15.14 4.92 11.54
N SER A 23 14.45 5.36 10.50
CA SER A 23 13.18 4.78 10.05
C SER A 23 13.36 3.34 9.58
N ASP A 24 14.41 3.08 8.78
CA ASP A 24 14.77 1.74 8.31
C ASP A 24 15.14 0.82 9.47
N ARG A 25 15.90 1.32 10.44
CA ARG A 25 16.23 0.56 11.66
C ARG A 25 14.95 0.20 12.42
N GLN A 26 14.06 1.16 12.64
CA GLN A 26 12.79 0.91 13.34
C GLN A 26 11.95 -0.16 12.64
N ALA A 27 11.76 -0.05 11.32
CA ALA A 27 11.00 -1.02 10.54
C ALA A 27 11.61 -2.42 10.64
N ARG A 28 12.94 -2.51 10.54
CA ARG A 28 13.67 -3.77 10.67
C ARG A 28 13.57 -4.37 12.07
N ASP A 29 13.65 -3.55 13.12
CA ASP A 29 13.58 -4.01 14.50
C ASP A 29 12.19 -4.57 14.83
N VAL A 30 11.13 -3.91 14.36
CA VAL A 30 9.76 -4.43 14.49
C VAL A 30 9.62 -5.76 13.76
N ALA A 31 10.12 -5.85 12.53
CA ALA A 31 10.01 -7.08 11.73
C ALA A 31 10.81 -8.26 12.30
N SER A 32 11.95 -8.02 12.95
CA SER A 32 12.88 -9.08 13.36
C SER A 32 12.89 -9.39 14.86
N HIS A 33 12.56 -8.44 15.73
CA HIS A 33 12.68 -8.61 17.19
C HIS A 33 11.34 -8.63 17.93
N TYR A 34 10.25 -8.14 17.33
CA TYR A 34 8.97 -8.05 18.03
C TYR A 34 8.19 -9.36 17.89
N ARG A 35 7.69 -9.87 19.02
CA ARG A 35 6.82 -11.04 19.03
C ARG A 35 5.46 -10.69 18.40
N PRO A 36 5.03 -11.41 17.34
CA PRO A 36 3.70 -11.22 16.77
C PRO A 36 2.60 -11.47 17.80
N MET A 37 1.47 -10.77 17.62
CA MET A 37 0.28 -11.00 18.43
C MET A 37 -0.25 -12.44 18.21
N PRO A 38 -0.91 -13.06 19.20
CA PRO A 38 -1.52 -14.37 19.03
C PRO A 38 -2.44 -14.41 17.81
N GLY A 39 -2.23 -15.39 16.92
CA GLY A 39 -2.96 -15.53 15.66
C GLY A 39 -2.32 -14.83 14.46
N TYR A 40 -1.15 -14.21 14.63
CA TYR A 40 -0.38 -13.58 13.55
C TYR A 40 1.01 -14.18 13.42
N ASP A 41 1.52 -14.25 12.19
CA ASP A 41 2.84 -14.79 11.90
C ASP A 41 3.96 -13.74 11.95
N ARG A 42 3.61 -12.46 11.74
CA ARG A 42 4.57 -11.37 11.54
C ARG A 42 4.17 -10.10 12.29
N SER A 43 5.17 -9.35 12.76
CA SER A 43 5.03 -7.99 13.29
C SER A 43 5.51 -7.02 12.22
N LEU A 44 4.63 -6.22 11.64
CA LEU A 44 4.97 -5.31 10.54
C LEU A 44 4.49 -3.89 10.84
N LEU A 45 5.19 -2.90 10.29
CA LEU A 45 4.71 -1.53 10.28
C LEU A 45 3.68 -1.32 9.15
N PRO A 46 2.78 -0.33 9.30
CA PRO A 46 1.87 0.09 8.23
C PRO A 46 2.63 0.37 6.93
N GLY A 47 2.10 -0.10 5.80
CA GLY A 47 2.73 0.02 4.49
C GLY A 47 3.45 -1.23 4.01
N ALA A 48 3.86 -2.14 4.90
CA ALA A 48 4.62 -3.34 4.51
C ALA A 48 3.78 -4.34 3.69
N ILE A 49 2.53 -4.61 4.11
CA ILE A 49 1.63 -5.52 3.39
C ILE A 49 1.14 -4.88 2.09
N GLU A 50 0.89 -3.57 2.10
CA GLU A 50 0.50 -2.80 0.92
C GLU A 50 1.60 -2.85 -0.16
N GLU A 51 2.86 -2.79 0.24
CA GLU A 51 4.00 -2.92 -0.66
C GLU A 51 4.08 -4.33 -1.28
N GLU A 52 3.92 -5.39 -0.48
CA GLU A 52 3.87 -6.78 -0.97
C GLU A 52 2.73 -6.97 -1.99
N ILE A 53 1.56 -6.40 -1.71
CA ILE A 53 0.40 -6.45 -2.61
C ILE A 53 0.66 -5.63 -3.88
N ARG A 54 1.30 -4.46 -3.76
CA ARG A 54 1.67 -3.61 -4.89
C ARG A 54 2.63 -4.34 -5.83
N GLU A 55 3.68 -4.96 -5.31
CA GLU A 55 4.63 -5.77 -6.08
C GLU A 55 3.93 -6.93 -6.77
N LYS A 56 3.05 -7.64 -6.06
CA LYS A 56 2.25 -8.72 -6.64
C LYS A 56 1.38 -8.24 -7.78
N HIS A 57 0.66 -7.13 -7.62
CA HIS A 57 -0.19 -6.57 -8.68
C HIS A 57 0.61 -6.05 -9.88
N GLN A 58 1.85 -5.60 -9.69
CA GLN A 58 2.72 -5.22 -10.79
C GLN A 58 3.16 -6.43 -11.63
N GLY A 59 3.40 -7.58 -11.00
CA GLY A 59 3.79 -8.81 -11.69
C GLY A 59 2.62 -9.61 -12.26
N GLU A 60 1.51 -9.70 -11.52
CA GLU A 60 0.39 -10.62 -11.81
C GLU A 60 -0.87 -9.92 -12.32
N GLY A 61 -0.91 -8.58 -12.27
CA GLY A 61 -2.12 -7.79 -12.50
C GLY A 61 -3.02 -7.70 -11.26
N ILE A 62 -3.99 -6.78 -11.32
CA ILE A 62 -4.96 -6.54 -10.23
C ILE A 62 -6.09 -7.55 -10.33
N ARG A 63 -6.36 -8.28 -9.24
CA ARG A 63 -7.45 -9.25 -9.17
C ARG A 63 -8.75 -8.54 -8.82
N TYR A 64 -9.65 -8.41 -9.78
CA TYR A 64 -11.02 -7.95 -9.56
C TYR A 64 -11.96 -9.14 -9.30
N GLY A 65 -12.80 -9.03 -8.28
CA GLY A 65 -13.86 -10.01 -8.01
C GLY A 65 -14.99 -9.92 -9.03
N GLU A 66 -15.91 -10.89 -9.00
CA GLU A 66 -17.03 -10.97 -9.94
C GLU A 66 -17.90 -9.70 -9.91
N MET A 67 -18.13 -9.14 -8.72
CA MET A 67 -18.92 -7.93 -8.54
C MET A 67 -18.24 -6.72 -9.18
N GLU A 68 -16.94 -6.53 -8.95
CA GLU A 68 -16.18 -5.43 -9.53
C GLU A 68 -16.13 -5.54 -11.05
N GLN A 69 -15.89 -6.74 -11.59
CA GLN A 69 -15.89 -6.97 -13.03
C GLN A 69 -17.27 -6.70 -13.65
N GLY A 70 -18.36 -7.11 -12.97
CA GLY A 70 -19.73 -6.80 -13.41
C GLY A 70 -20.00 -5.30 -13.45
N ASN A 71 -19.56 -4.56 -12.43
CA ASN A 71 -19.69 -3.11 -12.38
C ASN A 71 -18.88 -2.42 -13.48
N LEU A 72 -17.67 -2.92 -13.78
CA LEU A 72 -16.81 -2.38 -14.83
C LEU A 72 -17.40 -2.65 -16.23
N ARG A 73 -17.97 -3.84 -16.49
CA ARG A 73 -18.69 -4.14 -17.73
C ARG A 73 -19.92 -3.23 -17.90
N ALA A 74 -20.74 -3.07 -16.86
CA ALA A 74 -21.88 -2.16 -16.90
C ALA A 74 -21.47 -0.69 -17.15
N ALA A 75 -20.35 -0.25 -16.56
CA ALA A 75 -19.80 1.07 -16.82
C ALA A 75 -19.27 1.21 -18.26
N SER A 76 -18.57 0.20 -18.76
CA SER A 76 -18.05 0.12 -20.13
C SER A 76 -19.16 0.26 -21.17
N GLU A 77 -20.24 -0.53 -21.03
CA GLU A 77 -21.43 -0.46 -21.90
C GLU A 77 -22.11 0.92 -21.85
N ARG A 78 -22.28 1.48 -20.65
CA ARG A 78 -22.95 2.77 -20.47
C ARG A 78 -22.14 3.95 -21.02
N LEU A 79 -20.82 3.87 -20.95
CA LEU A 79 -19.91 4.96 -21.32
C LEU A 79 -19.32 4.79 -22.72
N ASP A 80 -19.55 3.65 -23.38
CA ASP A 80 -18.95 3.27 -24.67
C ASP A 80 -17.42 3.35 -24.65
N VAL A 81 -16.82 2.87 -23.56
CA VAL A 81 -15.35 2.80 -23.37
C VAL A 81 -14.96 1.34 -23.19
N PRO A 82 -14.05 0.79 -24.01
CA PRO A 82 -13.65 -0.60 -23.90
C PRO A 82 -12.89 -0.88 -22.60
N LEU A 83 -13.08 -2.08 -22.05
CA LEU A 83 -12.27 -2.55 -20.93
C LEU A 83 -10.84 -2.86 -21.42
N PRO A 84 -9.82 -2.70 -20.56
CA PRO A 84 -8.43 -3.02 -20.90
C PRO A 84 -8.14 -4.53 -20.85
N TRP A 85 -9.17 -5.36 -20.81
CA TRP A 85 -9.15 -6.82 -20.88
C TRP A 85 -10.38 -7.29 -21.69
N ASP A 86 -10.31 -8.51 -22.23
CA ASP A 86 -11.38 -9.12 -23.03
C ASP A 86 -12.68 -9.39 -22.23
#